data_AF-A0A353Y971-F1
#
_entry.id   AF-A0A353Y971-F1
#
_cell.length_a   1.000
_cell.length_b   1.000
_cell.length_c   1.000
_cell.angle_alpha   90.00
_cell.angle_beta   90.00
_cell.angle_gamma   90.00
#
_symmetry.space_group_name_H-M   'P 1'
#
loop_
_entity.id
_entity.type
_entity.pdbx_description
1 polymer ?
#
loop_
_entity_poly.entity_id
_entity_poly.type
_entity_poly.pdbx_seq_one_letter_code
_entity_poly.pdbx_strand_id
1 'polypeptide(L)'
;QGYDAAQLIAAAVRDTKGKLEDKAAVHQALKAAKFESVRGSFKFNSNQFPIQDYHLRVITQDSKGRVTNRTIGTIFKNHADAYAAQCKMPAL
;
A
#
# COMPACT_ATOMS: atom_id res chain seq x y z
N GLN A 1 6.25 3.78 3.72
CA GLN A 1 5.66 3.88 2.37
C GLN A 1 6.70 3.60 1.28
N GLY A 2 7.85 4.27 1.27
CA GLY A 2 8.90 4.00 0.26
C GLY A 2 9.36 2.53 0.18
N TYR A 3 9.49 1.84 1.32
CA TYR A 3 9.80 0.40 1.36
C TYR A 3 8.82 -0.44 0.53
N ASP A 4 7.51 -0.26 0.77
CA ASP A 4 6.47 -0.97 0.03
C ASP A 4 6.46 -0.59 -1.46
N ALA A 5 6.75 0.66 -1.81
CA ALA A 5 6.86 1.08 -3.20
C ALA A 5 8.00 0.35 -3.92
N ALA A 6 9.16 0.20 -3.27
CA ALA A 6 10.28 -0.57 -3.82
C ALA A 6 9.92 -2.06 -3.98
N GLN A 7 9.26 -2.65 -2.98
CA GLN A 7 8.79 -4.05 -3.03
C GLN A 7 7.77 -4.27 -4.16
N LEU A 8 6.85 -3.32 -4.35
CA LEU A 8 5.88 -3.33 -5.44
C LEU A 8 6.56 -3.28 -6.81
N ILE A 9 7.53 -2.37 -7.00
CA ILE A 9 8.30 -2.27 -8.25
C ILE A 9 9.09 -3.55 -8.49
N ALA A 10 9.76 -4.07 -7.46
CA ALA A 10 10.50 -5.33 -7.55
C ALA A 10 9.59 -6.51 -7.94
N ALA A 11 8.38 -6.58 -7.38
CA ALA A 11 7.39 -7.58 -7.75
C ALA A 11 6.97 -7.47 -9.22
N ALA A 12 6.72 -6.24 -9.71
CA ALA A 12 6.36 -6.02 -11.11
C ALA A 12 7.49 -6.41 -12.06
N VAL A 13 8.74 -6.01 -11.78
CA VAL A 13 9.93 -6.38 -12.57
C VAL A 13 10.09 -7.91 -12.65
N ARG A 14 9.90 -8.61 -11.53
CA ARG A 14 9.96 -10.08 -11.48
C ARG A 14 8.85 -10.72 -12.31
N ASP A 15 7.61 -10.25 -12.15
CA ASP A 15 6.44 -10.83 -12.81
C ASP A 15 6.46 -10.57 -14.33
N THR A 16 7.05 -9.47 -14.80
CA THR A 16 7.28 -9.21 -16.23
C THR A 16 8.60 -9.81 -16.76
N LYS A 17 9.36 -10.52 -15.92
CA LYS A 17 10.67 -11.08 -16.27
C LYS A 17 11.65 -10.03 -16.82
N GLY A 18 11.56 -8.80 -16.32
CA GLY A 18 12.39 -7.68 -16.75
C GLY A 18 12.02 -7.04 -18.09
N LYS A 19 10.92 -7.46 -18.74
CA LYS A 19 10.41 -6.83 -19.96
C LYS A 19 9.64 -5.57 -19.60
N LEU A 20 10.33 -4.43 -19.55
CA LEU A 20 9.77 -3.16 -19.09
C LEU A 20 9.21 -2.30 -20.23
N GLU A 21 9.54 -2.67 -21.47
CA GLU A 21 9.05 -2.06 -22.70
C GLU A 21 7.55 -2.34 -22.93
N ASP A 22 7.05 -3.48 -22.44
CA ASP A 22 5.61 -3.79 -22.41
C ASP A 22 4.94 -3.06 -21.23
N LYS A 23 4.60 -1.79 -21.47
CA LYS A 23 3.99 -0.93 -20.46
C LYS A 23 2.65 -1.48 -19.94
N ALA A 24 1.88 -2.18 -20.79
CA ALA A 24 0.61 -2.76 -20.39
C ALA A 24 0.83 -3.92 -19.40
N ALA A 25 1.80 -4.80 -19.69
CA ALA A 25 2.18 -5.88 -18.78
C ALA A 25 2.75 -5.36 -17.46
N VAL A 26 3.62 -4.34 -17.51
CA VAL A 26 4.18 -3.71 -16.30
C VAL A 26 3.08 -3.09 -15.45
N HIS A 27 2.14 -2.37 -16.08
CA HIS A 27 1.02 -1.76 -15.37
C HIS A 27 0.14 -2.82 -14.69
N GLN A 28 -0.20 -3.88 -15.40
CA GLN A 28 -0.99 -4.98 -14.84
C GLN A 28 -0.25 -5.67 -13.68
N ALA A 29 1.07 -5.84 -13.78
CA ALA A 29 1.89 -6.42 -12.71
C ALA A 29 1.94 -5.52 -11.46
N LEU A 30 2.05 -4.20 -11.64
CA LEU A 30 1.94 -3.23 -10.53
C LEU A 30 0.55 -3.28 -9.90
N LYS A 31 -0.52 -3.30 -10.70
CA LYS A 31 -1.90 -3.35 -10.21
C LYS A 31 -2.19 -4.63 -9.41
N ALA A 32 -1.54 -5.74 -9.76
CA ALA A 32 -1.66 -7.00 -9.03
C ALA A 32 -1.07 -6.95 -7.61
N ALA A 33 -0.19 -5.99 -7.32
CA ALA A 33 0.36 -5.71 -5.99
C ALA A 33 0.88 -6.96 -5.24
N LYS A 34 1.59 -7.86 -5.93
CA LYS A 34 2.10 -9.12 -5.36
C LYS A 34 3.37 -8.93 -4.52
N PHE A 35 3.21 -8.26 -3.38
CA PHE A 35 4.24 -8.09 -2.36
C PHE A 35 3.60 -8.10 -0.97
N GLU A 36 4.39 -8.50 0.02
CA GLU A 36 3.97 -8.46 1.42
C GLU A 36 4.30 -7.09 2.03
N SER A 37 3.27 -6.30 2.34
CA SER A 37 3.45 -5.00 2.98
C SER A 37 3.73 -5.16 4.48
N VAL A 38 4.63 -4.34 5.01
CA VAL A 38 4.86 -4.24 6.47
C VAL A 38 3.67 -3.65 7.23
N ARG A 39 2.65 -3.14 6.51
CA ARG A 39 1.39 -2.65 7.06
C ARG A 39 0.33 -3.75 7.21
N GLY A 40 0.62 -4.97 6.75
CA GLY A 40 -0.35 -6.08 6.68
C GLY A 40 -1.02 -6.16 5.31
N SER A 41 -2.27 -6.62 5.27
CA SER A 41 -3.01 -6.80 4.01
C SER A 41 -3.08 -5.51 3.21
N PHE A 42 -2.65 -5.58 1.94
CA PHE A 42 -2.59 -4.45 1.03
C PHE A 42 -3.23 -4.85 -0.31
N LYS A 43 -4.08 -3.98 -0.85
CA LYS A 43 -4.52 -4.03 -2.24
C LYS A 43 -4.81 -2.63 -2.74
N PHE A 44 -4.76 -2.45 -4.05
CA PHE A 44 -5.22 -1.21 -4.66
C PHE A 44 -6.75 -1.17 -4.76
N ASN A 45 -7.29 0.02 -4.58
CA ASN A 45 -8.66 0.37 -4.93
C ASN A 45 -8.77 0.61 -6.45
N SER A 46 -9.99 0.86 -6.92
CA SER A 46 -10.29 1.15 -8.34
C SER A 46 -9.50 2.34 -8.92
N ASN A 47 -9.14 3.32 -8.08
CA ASN A 47 -8.36 4.51 -8.42
C ASN A 47 -6.84 4.37 -8.13
N GLN A 48 -6.35 3.14 -7.88
CA GLN A 48 -4.95 2.86 -7.50
C GLN A 48 -4.51 3.45 -6.15
N PHE A 49 -5.44 3.90 -5.30
CA PHE A 49 -5.14 4.23 -3.92
C PHE A 49 -5.13 2.97 -3.04
N PRO A 50 -4.32 2.89 -1.97
CA PRO A 50 -4.33 1.74 -1.08
C PRO A 50 -5.65 1.54 -0.34
N ILE A 51 -6.16 0.31 -0.33
CA ILE A 51 -7.09 -0.19 0.67
C ILE A 51 -6.24 -0.83 1.78
N GLN A 52 -6.33 -0.28 2.98
CA GLN A 52 -5.45 -0.67 4.11
C GLN A 52 -6.14 -0.47 5.46
N ASP A 53 -5.56 -1.04 6.50
CA ASP A 53 -5.97 -0.79 7.87
C ASP A 53 -5.48 0.58 8.37
N TYR A 54 -6.28 1.23 9.20
CA TYR A 54 -5.92 2.46 9.90
C TYR A 54 -5.89 2.21 11.41
N HIS A 55 -4.80 2.64 12.05
CA HIS A 55 -4.59 2.45 13.48
C HIS A 55 -4.61 3.78 14.22
N LEU A 56 -5.32 3.81 15.34
CA LEU A 56 -5.21 4.89 16.31
C LEU A 56 -3.92 4.71 17.10
N ARG A 57 -3.16 5.78 17.25
CA ARG A 57 -1.88 5.78 17.95
C ARG A 57 -1.77 6.98 18.88
N VAL A 58 -0.96 6.85 19.91
CA VAL A 58 -0.66 7.91 20.87
C VAL A 58 0.85 8.04 21.07
N ILE A 59 1.31 9.28 21.20
CA ILE A 59 2.68 9.57 21.61
C ILE A 59 2.76 9.50 23.13
N THR A 60 3.69 8.70 23.66
CA THR A 60 3.90 8.51 25.10
C THR A 60 5.39 8.32 25.39
N GLN A 61 5.78 8.30 26.66
CA GLN A 61 7.11 7.80 27.07
C GLN A 61 7.02 6.32 27.44
N ASP A 62 8.07 5.55 27.14
CA ASP A 62 8.23 4.18 27.65
C ASP A 62 8.78 4.17 29.09
N SER A 63 8.95 2.98 29.68
CA SER A 63 9.48 2.83 31.05
C SER A 63 10.91 3.33 31.23
N LYS A 64 11.61 3.70 30.15
CA LYS A 64 12.96 4.27 30.14
C LYS A 64 12.94 5.77 29.82
N GLY A 65 11.77 6.41 29.80
CA GLY A 65 11.60 7.83 29.52
C GLY A 65 11.72 8.22 28.04
N ARG A 66 11.83 7.25 27.11
CA ARG A 66 11.98 7.54 25.69
C ARG A 66 10.62 7.80 25.04
N VAL A 67 10.53 8.84 24.22
CA VAL A 67 9.32 9.11 23.43
C VAL A 67 9.11 7.96 22.44
N THR A 68 7.90 7.41 22.44
CA THR A 68 7.46 6.31 21.59
C THR A 68 6.08 6.58 21.01
N ASN A 69 5.79 5.97 19.87
CA ASN A 69 4.50 6.04 19.20
C ASN A 69 3.79 4.69 19.34
N ARG A 70 2.91 4.59 20.34
CA ARG A 70 2.22 3.35 20.71
C ARG A 70 0.90 3.20 19.96
N THR A 71 0.69 2.05 19.35
CA THR A 71 -0.60 1.67 18.75
C THR A 71 -1.62 1.35 19.84
N ILE A 72 -2.80 1.98 19.77
CA ILE A 72 -3.93 1.71 20.66
C ILE A 72 -4.82 0.61 20.07
N GLY A 73 -5.04 0.64 18.75
CA GLY A 73 -5.80 -0.38 18.05
C GLY A 73 -6.10 -0.01 16.60
N THR A 74 -6.68 -0.95 15.86
CA THR A 74 -7.19 -0.73 14.50
C THR A 74 -8.59 -0.13 14.56
N ILE A 75 -8.76 1.06 13.97
CA ILE A 75 -10.05 1.79 13.96
C ILE A 75 -10.80 1.62 12.64
N PHE A 76 -10.09 1.35 11.54
CA PHE A 76 -10.70 0.93 10.29
C PHE A 76 -9.94 -0.25 9.71
N LYS A 77 -10.65 -1.29 9.29
CA LYS A 77 -10.08 -2.44 8.58
C LYS A 77 -10.40 -2.32 7.09
N ASN A 78 -9.42 -2.65 6.24
CA ASN A 78 -9.57 -2.61 4.78
C ASN A 78 -10.27 -1.32 4.29
N HIS A 79 -9.85 -0.17 4.81
CA HIS A 79 -10.51 1.10 4.53
C HIS A 79 -10.16 1.57 3.12
N ALA A 80 -11.19 1.79 2.31
CA ALA A 80 -11.10 2.44 1.01
C ALA A 80 -11.09 3.96 1.17
N ASP A 81 -10.37 4.67 0.29
CA ASP A 81 -10.41 6.12 0.27
C ASP A 81 -11.79 6.65 -0.13
N ALA A 82 -12.16 7.81 0.41
CA ALA A 82 -13.50 8.39 0.25
C ALA A 82 -13.83 8.85 -1.18
N TYR A 83 -12.83 8.98 -2.06
CA TYR A 83 -12.96 9.61 -3.37
C TYR A 83 -12.78 8.64 -4.54
N ALA A 84 -12.63 7.34 -4.28
CA ALA A 84 -12.41 6.34 -5.31
C ALA A 84 -13.46 6.38 -6.43
N ALA A 85 -14.73 6.53 -6.07
CA ALA A 85 -15.84 6.62 -7.02
C ALA A 85 -15.80 7.90 -7.89
N GLN A 86 -15.11 8.94 -7.44
CA GLN A 86 -14.98 10.21 -8.17
C GLN A 86 -13.78 10.21 -9.13
N CYS A 87 -12.84 9.29 -8.95
CA CYS A 87 -11.66 9.17 -9.80
C CYS A 87 -11.95 8.25 -10.99
N LYS A 88 -12.31 8.86 -12.12
CA LYS A 88 -12.47 8.15 -13.39
C LYS A 88 -11.11 7.85 -14.01
N MET A 89 -10.58 6.66 -13.71
CA MET A 89 -9.33 6.20 -14.30
C MET A 89 -9.50 5.93 -15.80
N PRO A 90 -8.53 6.32 -16.65
CA PRO A 90 -8.55 5.94 -18.06
C PRO A 90 -8.41 4.42 -18.21
N ALA A 91 -9.00 3.86 -19.28
CA ALA A 91 -8.70 2.50 -19.70
C ALA A 91 -7.23 2.41 -20.13
N LEU A 92 -6.59 1.29 -19.80
CA LEU A 92 -5.24 0.96 -20.25
C LEU A 92 -5.27 0.17 -21.55
#